data_AF-A0A965PK45-F1
#
_entry.id   AF-A0A965PK45-F1
#
_cell.length_a   1.000
_cell.length_b   1.000
_cell.length_c   1.000
_cell.angle_alpha   90.00
_cell.angle_beta   90.00
_cell.angle_gamma   90.00
#
_symmetry.space_group_name_H-M   'P 1'
#
loop_
_entity.id
_entity.type
_entity.pdbx_description
1 polymer ?
#
loop_
_entity_poly.entity_id
_entity_poly.type
_entity_poly.pdbx_seq_one_letter_code
_entity_poly.pdbx_strand_id
1 'polypeptide(L)'
;MAGNGLLLPDLSGYGNHGTLKGMTALDWITTNGQRGILFNGNNNTTDYAIRLPKNSFDTSIPFSVNTWFVPNNLSLFQQKYITSKWGASNGRNGYAIQLSENSANTLAVQIADSVGRTETTIDLTGFLNGLVNVAITYDQSVLKVFRNGNEITSNSINRNAASPAQNLFIGAGHRTDTTILGAFTGSVLEVRNHSQILSPSEIKQLYEGGPGYGLRLERKRTRFQVQGFNFGRYRRQQLIGTGVY
;
A
#
# COMPACT_ATOMS: atom_id res chain seq x y z
N MET A 1 5.81 3.11 4.39
CA MET A 1 6.04 2.02 5.36
C MET A 1 7.33 2.28 6.13
N ALA A 2 7.47 1.75 7.36
CA ALA A 2 8.74 1.74 8.10
C ALA A 2 8.85 0.42 8.83
N GLY A 3 9.87 -0.40 8.58
CA GLY A 3 10.10 -1.64 9.32
C GLY A 3 11.58 -1.88 9.55
N ASN A 4 11.89 -2.94 10.29
CA ASN A 4 13.25 -3.31 10.67
C ASN A 4 13.38 -4.84 10.63
N GLY A 5 14.47 -5.34 10.03
CA GLY A 5 14.69 -6.77 9.84
C GLY A 5 13.56 -7.43 9.05
N LEU A 6 12.99 -8.50 9.62
CA LEU A 6 11.94 -9.32 8.97
C LEU A 6 10.50 -8.91 9.36
N LEU A 7 10.32 -7.77 10.04
CA LEU A 7 9.02 -7.30 10.52
C LEU A 7 8.59 -6.05 9.75
N LEU A 8 7.41 -6.11 9.13
CA LEU A 8 6.64 -4.95 8.69
C LEU A 8 5.66 -4.58 9.81
N PRO A 9 5.92 -3.53 10.59
CA PRO A 9 4.98 -3.15 11.64
C PRO A 9 3.70 -2.58 11.02
N ASP A 10 2.58 -3.12 11.45
CA ASP A 10 1.28 -2.49 11.34
C ASP A 10 1.24 -1.14 12.08
N LEU A 11 0.85 -0.09 11.36
CA LEU A 11 0.72 1.28 11.87
C LEU A 11 -0.74 1.67 12.17
N SER A 12 -1.70 0.76 11.96
CA SER A 12 -3.12 0.99 12.20
C SER A 12 -3.51 0.87 13.68
N GLY A 13 -2.68 0.21 14.49
CA GLY A 13 -2.94 -0.05 15.91
C GLY A 13 -3.61 -1.39 16.21
N TYR A 14 -3.89 -2.21 15.19
CA TYR A 14 -4.53 -3.54 15.37
C TYR A 14 -3.54 -4.70 15.58
N GLY A 15 -2.23 -4.43 15.55
CA GLY A 15 -1.20 -5.43 15.80
C GLY A 15 -1.04 -6.46 14.67
N ASN A 16 -1.55 -6.15 13.46
CA ASN A 16 -1.51 -7.04 12.31
C ASN A 16 -0.16 -6.98 11.58
N HIS A 17 0.94 -7.08 12.31
CA HIS A 17 2.27 -6.93 11.76
C HIS A 17 2.55 -7.99 10.67
N GLY A 18 3.15 -7.54 9.57
CA GLY A 18 3.58 -8.40 8.48
C GLY A 18 4.92 -9.06 8.77
N THR A 19 5.07 -10.31 8.34
CA THR A 19 6.36 -11.02 8.31
C THR A 19 6.90 -10.99 6.90
N LEU A 20 8.11 -10.46 6.73
CA LEU A 20 8.87 -10.56 5.49
C LEU A 20 9.37 -12.00 5.34
N LYS A 21 9.06 -12.62 4.20
CA LYS A 21 9.59 -13.93 3.83
C LYS A 21 10.56 -13.75 2.67
N GLY A 22 11.56 -14.62 2.55
CA GLY A 22 12.57 -14.57 1.48
C GLY A 22 13.37 -13.26 1.35
N MET A 23 13.18 -12.31 2.26
CA MET A 23 13.65 -10.93 2.19
C MET A 23 14.62 -10.64 3.35
N THR A 24 15.40 -9.59 3.22
CA THR A 24 16.38 -9.11 4.19
C THR A 24 16.24 -7.61 4.45
N ALA A 25 17.02 -7.09 5.39
CA ALA A 25 17.05 -5.66 5.67
C ALA A 25 17.44 -4.80 4.44
N LEU A 26 18.14 -5.37 3.46
CA LEU A 26 18.56 -4.66 2.24
C LEU A 26 17.39 -4.37 1.29
N ASP A 27 16.28 -5.07 1.44
CA ASP A 27 15.10 -4.89 0.60
C ASP A 27 14.28 -3.65 1.00
N TRP A 28 14.58 -3.08 2.17
CA TRP A 28 14.07 -1.77 2.57
C TRP A 28 14.83 -0.68 1.81
N ILE A 29 14.13 0.00 0.91
CA ILE A 29 14.73 0.99 0.02
C ILE A 29 14.06 2.35 0.15
N THR A 30 14.74 3.37 -0.36
CA THR A 30 14.13 4.66 -0.69
C THR A 30 13.94 4.72 -2.20
N THR A 31 12.70 4.95 -2.64
CA THR A 31 12.31 5.05 -4.04
C THR A 31 11.38 6.24 -4.20
N ASN A 32 11.57 7.05 -5.25
CA ASN A 32 10.77 8.26 -5.47
C ASN A 32 10.72 9.18 -4.21
N GLY A 33 11.81 9.27 -3.46
CA GLY A 33 11.92 10.06 -2.22
C GLY A 33 11.15 9.51 -1.02
N GLN A 34 10.61 8.29 -1.10
CA GLN A 34 9.77 7.67 -0.08
C GLN A 34 10.31 6.30 0.33
N ARG A 35 10.03 5.87 1.56
CA ARG A 35 10.42 4.54 2.05
C ARG A 35 9.43 3.47 1.59
N GLY A 36 9.97 2.39 1.03
CA GLY A 36 9.22 1.22 0.61
C GLY A 36 10.04 -0.06 0.72
N ILE A 37 9.47 -1.15 0.21
CA ILE A 37 10.10 -2.47 0.14
C ILE A 37 10.21 -2.85 -1.33
N LEU A 38 11.38 -3.33 -1.73
CA LEU A 38 11.66 -3.84 -3.07
C LEU A 38 11.19 -5.29 -3.19
N PHE A 39 10.51 -5.62 -4.29
CA PHE A 39 10.03 -6.93 -4.71
C PHE A 39 10.80 -7.34 -5.98
N ASN A 40 11.41 -8.53 -5.99
CA ASN A 40 12.32 -8.96 -7.07
C ASN A 40 11.63 -9.81 -8.16
N GLY A 41 10.34 -10.16 -7.98
CA GLY A 41 9.56 -10.95 -8.92
C GLY A 41 9.87 -12.44 -8.98
N ASN A 42 10.74 -12.95 -8.10
CA ASN A 42 11.15 -14.34 -8.12
C ASN A 42 10.09 -15.23 -7.46
N ASN A 43 9.62 -16.25 -8.19
CA ASN A 43 8.67 -17.25 -7.69
C ASN A 43 9.38 -18.50 -7.11
N ASN A 44 10.70 -18.61 -7.25
CA ASN A 44 11.46 -19.86 -7.00
C ASN A 44 12.21 -19.89 -5.67
N THR A 45 12.31 -18.77 -4.95
CA THR A 45 12.74 -18.79 -3.55
C THR A 45 11.53 -18.99 -2.67
N THR A 46 11.71 -19.56 -1.47
CA THR A 46 10.68 -19.65 -0.45
C THR A 46 10.32 -18.24 0.04
N ASP A 47 9.46 -17.62 -0.79
CA ASP A 47 8.51 -16.56 -0.53
C ASP A 47 9.06 -15.13 -0.48
N TYR A 48 9.45 -14.48 -1.58
CA TYR A 48 9.78 -13.04 -1.59
C TYR A 48 8.51 -12.16 -1.50
N ALA A 49 7.84 -12.21 -0.35
CA ALA A 49 6.54 -11.59 -0.08
C ALA A 49 6.40 -11.20 1.39
N ILE A 50 5.42 -10.36 1.70
CA ILE A 50 5.05 -10.03 3.08
C ILE A 50 3.73 -10.69 3.42
N ARG A 51 3.68 -11.38 4.56
CA ARG A 51 2.48 -12.07 5.06
C ARG A 51 1.96 -11.38 6.31
N LEU A 52 0.71 -10.93 6.26
CA LEU A 52 -0.01 -10.43 7.43
C LEU A 52 -0.97 -11.52 7.94
N PRO A 53 -1.30 -11.54 9.24
CA PRO A 53 -2.17 -12.58 9.82
C PRO A 53 -3.49 -12.76 9.07
N LYS A 54 -4.02 -13.98 9.02
CA LYS A 54 -5.29 -14.31 8.32
C LYS A 54 -6.49 -13.44 8.69
N ASN A 55 -6.56 -12.96 9.93
CA ASN A 55 -7.65 -12.11 10.44
C ASN A 55 -7.34 -10.61 10.31
N SER A 56 -6.28 -10.23 9.59
CA SER A 56 -5.86 -8.83 9.46
C SER A 56 -6.83 -7.96 8.66
N PHE A 57 -7.70 -8.58 7.87
CA PHE A 57 -8.68 -7.87 7.06
C PHE A 57 -9.85 -8.78 6.70
N ASP A 58 -11.06 -8.29 6.97
CA ASP A 58 -12.32 -8.96 6.65
C ASP A 58 -12.87 -8.41 5.34
N THR A 59 -12.96 -9.27 4.33
CA THR A 59 -13.48 -8.91 3.00
C THR A 59 -14.98 -9.21 2.85
N SER A 60 -15.65 -9.72 3.89
CA SER A 60 -17.09 -10.01 3.90
C SER A 60 -17.99 -8.80 4.20
N ILE A 61 -17.37 -7.64 4.41
CA ILE A 61 -18.03 -6.36 4.67
C ILE A 61 -17.67 -5.37 3.56
N PRO A 62 -18.39 -4.25 3.41
CA PRO A 62 -17.94 -3.15 2.56
C PRO A 62 -16.56 -2.65 2.97
N PHE A 63 -15.68 -2.41 1.99
CA PHE A 63 -14.29 -2.09 2.28
C PHE A 63 -13.63 -1.18 1.24
N SER A 64 -12.48 -0.64 1.61
CA SER A 64 -11.58 0.09 0.70
C SER A 64 -10.14 -0.37 0.86
N VAL A 65 -9.38 -0.35 -0.22
CA VAL A 65 -7.94 -0.64 -0.22
C VAL A 65 -7.22 0.45 -0.97
N ASN A 66 -6.17 1.01 -0.39
CA ASN A 66 -5.31 2.01 -1.00
C ASN A 66 -3.86 1.50 -1.04
N THR A 67 -3.20 1.59 -2.18
CA THR A 67 -1.82 1.14 -2.36
C THR A 67 -0.98 2.15 -3.14
N TRP A 68 0.27 2.27 -2.74
CA TRP A 68 1.31 3.02 -3.44
C TRP A 68 2.42 2.09 -3.86
N PHE A 69 2.74 2.08 -5.15
CA PHE A 69 3.78 1.21 -5.69
C PHE A 69 4.49 1.84 -6.89
N VAL A 70 5.64 1.27 -7.23
CA VAL A 70 6.44 1.60 -8.42
C VAL A 70 6.69 0.28 -9.16
N PRO A 71 6.08 0.06 -10.33
CA PRO A 71 6.31 -1.16 -11.10
C PRO A 71 7.61 -1.06 -11.89
N ASN A 72 8.47 -2.07 -11.79
CA ASN A 72 9.70 -2.15 -12.59
C ASN A 72 9.49 -2.94 -13.88
N ASN A 73 8.33 -3.60 -14.01
CA ASN A 73 7.91 -4.30 -15.21
C ASN A 73 6.40 -4.22 -15.34
N LEU A 74 5.91 -3.83 -16.52
CA LEU A 74 4.49 -3.75 -16.86
C LEU A 74 4.13 -4.58 -18.10
N SER A 75 5.13 -5.12 -18.82
CA SER A 75 4.96 -5.78 -20.11
C SER A 75 5.00 -7.30 -19.98
N LEU A 76 4.27 -7.83 -19.01
CA LEU A 76 4.20 -9.28 -18.75
C LEU A 76 2.77 -9.76 -18.94
N PHE A 77 2.57 -10.77 -19.79
CA PHE A 77 1.34 -11.56 -19.85
C PHE A 77 1.30 -12.56 -18.67
N GLN A 78 1.49 -12.05 -17.46
CA GLN A 78 1.54 -12.83 -16.23
C GLN A 78 0.98 -11.99 -15.09
N GLN A 79 0.12 -12.61 -14.26
CA GLN A 79 -0.39 -11.97 -13.06
C GLN A 79 0.74 -11.71 -12.05
N LYS A 80 0.83 -10.46 -11.57
CA LYS A 80 1.84 -10.01 -10.60
C LYS A 80 1.16 -9.21 -9.50
N TYR A 81 1.13 -9.74 -8.28
CA TYR A 81 0.27 -9.21 -7.22
C TYR A 81 0.94 -8.11 -6.42
N ILE A 82 0.29 -6.95 -6.34
CA ILE A 82 0.70 -5.85 -5.46
C ILE A 82 0.20 -6.17 -4.05
N THR A 83 -1.08 -6.51 -3.91
CA THR A 83 -1.67 -6.98 -2.65
C THR A 83 -2.84 -7.91 -2.93
N SER A 84 -3.01 -8.92 -2.07
CA SER A 84 -4.10 -9.88 -2.18
C SER A 84 -4.55 -10.40 -0.83
N LYS A 85 -5.87 -10.55 -0.67
CA LYS A 85 -6.50 -11.33 0.38
C LYS A 85 -7.50 -12.23 -0.31
N TRP A 86 -7.09 -13.44 -0.65
CA TRP A 86 -7.95 -14.40 -1.33
C TRP A 86 -7.83 -15.80 -0.73
N GLY A 87 -8.75 -16.71 -1.06
CA GLY A 87 -8.75 -18.07 -0.52
C GLY A 87 -7.73 -19.00 -1.19
N ALA A 88 -7.49 -20.15 -0.56
CA ALA A 88 -6.64 -21.20 -1.13
C ALA A 88 -7.32 -21.94 -2.29
N SER A 89 -6.50 -22.45 -3.22
CA SER A 89 -6.84 -23.45 -4.26
C SER A 89 -8.25 -23.33 -4.87
N ASN A 90 -8.41 -22.56 -5.95
CA ASN A 90 -9.68 -22.31 -6.65
C ASN A 90 -10.81 -21.66 -5.81
N GLY A 91 -10.70 -21.63 -4.48
CA GLY A 91 -11.53 -20.82 -3.60
C GLY A 91 -11.11 -19.36 -3.70
N ARG A 92 -11.70 -18.60 -4.62
CA ARG A 92 -11.24 -17.26 -4.97
C ARG A 92 -11.74 -16.17 -4.00
N ASN A 93 -12.41 -16.54 -2.90
CA ASN A 93 -12.98 -15.63 -1.90
C ASN A 93 -12.06 -14.47 -1.51
N GLY A 94 -12.46 -13.23 -1.82
CA GLY A 94 -11.78 -12.01 -1.37
C GLY A 94 -11.43 -11.06 -2.51
N TYR A 95 -10.24 -10.46 -2.46
CA TYR A 95 -9.78 -9.49 -3.47
C TYR A 95 -8.30 -9.66 -3.86
N ALA A 96 -7.96 -9.13 -5.03
CA ALA A 96 -6.58 -8.93 -5.45
C ALA A 96 -6.43 -7.63 -6.26
N ILE A 97 -5.30 -6.94 -6.06
CA ILE A 97 -4.80 -5.87 -6.93
C ILE A 97 -3.50 -6.36 -7.54
N GLN A 98 -3.47 -6.50 -8.87
CA GLN A 98 -2.37 -7.15 -9.59
C GLN A 98 -2.14 -6.53 -10.96
N LEU A 99 -0.97 -6.73 -11.55
CA LEU A 99 -0.81 -6.58 -13.00
C LEU A 99 -1.60 -7.70 -13.70
N SER A 100 -2.26 -7.37 -14.81
CA SER A 100 -3.10 -8.31 -15.55
C SER A 100 -2.26 -9.41 -16.20
N GLU A 101 -2.80 -10.64 -16.21
CA GLU A 101 -2.21 -11.74 -16.97
C GLU A 101 -2.54 -11.68 -18.47
N ASN A 102 -3.58 -10.91 -18.86
CA ASN A 102 -4.15 -10.93 -20.21
C ASN A 102 -3.74 -9.73 -21.06
N SER A 103 -3.19 -8.67 -20.46
CA SER A 103 -2.88 -7.43 -21.16
C SER A 103 -1.66 -6.74 -20.55
N ALA A 104 -0.74 -6.30 -21.42
CA ALA A 104 0.40 -5.49 -21.02
C ALA A 104 -0.07 -4.12 -20.49
N ASN A 105 0.76 -3.50 -19.64
CA ASN A 105 0.49 -2.17 -19.07
C ASN A 105 -0.86 -2.05 -18.38
N THR A 106 -1.42 -3.15 -17.88
CA THR A 106 -2.78 -3.18 -17.34
C THR A 106 -2.74 -3.63 -15.89
N LEU A 107 -3.40 -2.89 -15.01
CA LEU A 107 -3.73 -3.36 -13.67
C LEU A 107 -5.09 -4.03 -13.71
N ALA A 108 -5.22 -5.16 -13.02
CA ALA A 108 -6.45 -5.85 -12.75
C ALA A 108 -6.79 -5.78 -11.25
N VAL A 109 -8.03 -5.42 -10.96
CA VAL A 109 -8.66 -5.56 -9.64
C VAL A 109 -9.65 -6.71 -9.72
N GLN A 110 -9.48 -7.70 -8.85
CA GLN A 110 -10.36 -8.85 -8.78
C GLN A 110 -11.16 -8.82 -7.49
N ILE A 111 -12.46 -9.09 -7.61
CA ILE A 111 -13.37 -9.39 -6.51
C ILE A 111 -13.94 -10.77 -6.77
N ALA A 112 -13.94 -11.62 -5.76
CA ALA A 112 -14.26 -13.02 -5.96
C ALA A 112 -14.90 -13.67 -4.75
N ASP A 113 -15.66 -14.71 -5.04
CA ASP A 113 -16.36 -15.58 -4.09
C ASP A 113 -16.02 -17.05 -4.37
N SER A 114 -16.81 -17.96 -3.81
CA SER A 114 -16.58 -19.41 -3.94
C SER A 114 -16.94 -19.94 -5.33
N VAL A 115 -17.65 -19.16 -6.14
CA VAL A 115 -18.17 -19.54 -7.45
C VAL A 115 -17.28 -18.99 -8.56
N GLY A 116 -16.72 -17.78 -8.40
CA GLY A 116 -15.82 -17.23 -9.40
C GLY A 116 -15.24 -15.88 -9.04
N ARG A 117 -14.64 -15.23 -10.04
CA ARG A 117 -14.05 -13.88 -9.92
C ARG A 117 -14.60 -12.96 -11.00
N THR A 118 -14.77 -11.69 -10.64
CA THR A 118 -14.93 -10.59 -11.59
C THR A 118 -13.66 -9.79 -11.61
N GLU A 119 -13.24 -9.36 -12.80
CA GLU A 119 -12.06 -8.52 -13.00
C GLU A 119 -12.49 -7.16 -13.54
N THR A 120 -11.90 -6.10 -13.00
CA THR A 120 -11.97 -4.74 -13.54
C THR A 120 -10.55 -4.28 -13.82
N THR A 121 -10.30 -3.77 -15.03
CA THR A 121 -8.97 -3.38 -15.47
C THR A 121 -8.83 -1.87 -15.63
N ILE A 122 -7.63 -1.36 -15.40
CA ILE A 122 -7.25 0.02 -15.71
C ILE A 122 -5.88 0.05 -16.41
N ASP A 123 -5.68 1.04 -17.27
CA ASP A 123 -4.42 1.26 -17.96
C ASP A 123 -3.34 1.84 -17.02
N LEU A 124 -2.11 1.39 -17.20
CA LEU A 124 -0.88 1.84 -16.52
C LEU A 124 0.18 2.28 -17.54
N THR A 125 -0.18 2.53 -18.79
CA THR A 125 0.74 3.10 -19.78
C THR A 125 1.37 4.39 -19.25
N GLY A 126 2.70 4.47 -19.32
CA GLY A 126 3.48 5.60 -18.80
C GLY A 126 3.84 5.53 -17.32
N PHE A 127 3.45 4.49 -16.58
CA PHE A 127 3.78 4.34 -15.14
C PHE A 127 4.96 3.41 -14.86
N LEU A 128 5.67 2.91 -15.89
CA LEU A 128 6.87 2.10 -15.69
C LEU A 128 7.93 2.91 -14.94
N ASN A 129 8.45 2.35 -13.84
CA ASN A 129 9.38 3.00 -12.90
C ASN A 129 8.84 4.30 -12.25
N GLY A 130 7.56 4.62 -12.47
CA GLY A 130 6.89 5.78 -11.90
C GLY A 130 6.10 5.42 -10.65
N LEU A 131 5.98 6.36 -9.72
CA LEU A 131 5.12 6.20 -8.56
C LEU A 131 3.65 6.28 -8.97
N VAL A 132 2.87 5.26 -8.60
CA VAL A 132 1.44 5.20 -8.86
C VAL A 132 0.67 4.93 -7.57
N ASN A 133 -0.48 5.60 -7.43
CA ASN A 133 -1.46 5.31 -6.41
C ASN A 133 -2.68 4.65 -7.03
N VAL A 134 -3.11 3.54 -6.44
CA VAL A 134 -4.37 2.89 -6.78
C VAL A 134 -5.18 2.70 -5.52
N ALA A 135 -6.44 3.11 -5.55
CA ALA A 135 -7.40 2.81 -4.51
C ALA A 135 -8.62 2.09 -5.10
N ILE A 136 -9.28 1.28 -4.28
CA ILE A 136 -10.55 0.66 -4.62
C ILE A 136 -11.54 0.87 -3.48
N THR A 137 -12.81 0.95 -3.82
CA THR A 137 -13.92 0.84 -2.88
C THR A 137 -14.87 -0.22 -3.37
N TYR A 138 -15.37 -1.05 -2.47
CA TYR A 138 -16.33 -2.07 -2.81
C TYR A 138 -17.40 -2.15 -1.73
N ASP A 139 -18.65 -1.92 -2.14
CA ASP A 139 -19.81 -1.84 -1.25
C ASP A 139 -20.62 -3.14 -1.16
N GLN A 140 -20.02 -4.26 -1.62
CA GLN A 140 -20.66 -5.55 -1.88
C GLN A 140 -21.49 -5.63 -3.18
N SER A 141 -21.71 -4.53 -3.88
CA SER A 141 -22.44 -4.52 -5.16
C SER A 141 -21.73 -3.74 -6.27
N VAL A 142 -20.92 -2.74 -5.94
CA VAL A 142 -20.26 -1.83 -6.86
C VAL A 142 -18.79 -1.76 -6.47
N LEU A 143 -17.94 -2.07 -7.43
CA LEU A 143 -16.50 -1.85 -7.32
C LEU A 143 -16.15 -0.56 -8.06
N LYS A 144 -15.51 0.36 -7.35
CA LYS A 144 -14.87 1.54 -7.95
C LYS A 144 -13.36 1.41 -7.86
N VAL A 145 -12.69 1.84 -8.93
CA VAL A 145 -11.22 1.88 -8.98
C VAL A 145 -10.79 3.31 -9.25
N PHE A 146 -9.84 3.77 -8.45
CA PHE A 146 -9.26 5.09 -8.50
C PHE A 146 -7.77 4.99 -8.84
N ARG A 147 -7.28 5.87 -9.70
CA ARG A 147 -5.85 6.02 -10.00
C ARG A 147 -5.45 7.46 -9.73
N ASN A 148 -4.44 7.65 -8.89
CA ASN A 148 -3.95 8.97 -8.51
C ASN A 148 -5.08 9.89 -8.02
N GLY A 149 -5.92 9.39 -7.12
CA GLY A 149 -7.03 10.14 -6.51
C GLY A 149 -8.28 10.33 -7.38
N ASN A 150 -8.27 9.95 -8.66
CA ASN A 150 -9.41 10.13 -9.56
C ASN A 150 -10.11 8.80 -9.84
N GLU A 151 -11.46 8.78 -9.83
CA GLU A 151 -12.25 7.61 -10.22
C GLU A 151 -12.03 7.31 -11.71
N ILE A 152 -11.62 6.07 -12.02
CA ILE A 152 -11.40 5.61 -13.40
C ILE A 152 -12.57 4.76 -13.88
N THR A 153 -13.19 4.00 -12.99
CA THR A 153 -14.29 3.08 -13.31
C THR A 153 -15.14 2.79 -12.08
N SER A 154 -16.42 2.50 -12.31
CA SER A 154 -17.43 2.12 -11.33
C SER A 154 -18.31 1.03 -11.96
N ASN A 155 -18.10 -0.22 -11.57
CA ASN A 155 -18.76 -1.38 -12.17
C ASN A 155 -19.66 -2.08 -11.14
N SER A 156 -20.85 -2.47 -11.56
CA SER A 156 -21.67 -3.40 -10.79
C SER A 156 -21.03 -4.79 -10.79
N ILE A 157 -20.81 -5.33 -9.61
CA ILE A 157 -20.22 -6.64 -9.37
C ILE A 157 -21.28 -7.53 -8.72
N ASN A 158 -21.68 -8.59 -9.42
CA ASN A 158 -22.58 -9.61 -8.87
C ASN A 158 -21.79 -10.76 -8.23
N ARG A 159 -20.95 -10.42 -7.25
CA ARG A 159 -20.19 -11.35 -6.41
C ARG A 159 -20.23 -10.76 -5.02
N ASN A 160 -20.22 -11.60 -4.00
CA ASN A 160 -20.10 -11.17 -2.60
C ASN A 160 -18.77 -11.69 -2.09
N ALA A 161 -17.77 -10.82 -1.99
CA ALA A 161 -16.48 -11.23 -1.44
C ALA A 161 -16.70 -11.84 -0.05
N ALA A 162 -16.26 -13.09 0.14
CA ALA A 162 -16.20 -13.71 1.46
C ALA A 162 -14.80 -13.54 2.04
N SER A 163 -14.66 -13.52 3.36
CA SER A 163 -13.36 -13.44 4.00
C SER A 163 -12.63 -14.79 3.96
N PRO A 164 -11.47 -14.88 3.30
CA PRO A 164 -10.74 -16.14 3.23
C PRO A 164 -10.02 -16.44 4.55
N ALA A 165 -9.81 -17.73 4.86
CA ALA A 165 -9.07 -18.15 6.05
C ALA A 165 -7.54 -18.00 5.92
N GLN A 166 -7.07 -17.54 4.76
CA GLN A 166 -5.66 -17.39 4.40
C GLN A 166 -5.12 -16.00 4.78
N ASN A 167 -3.80 -15.90 4.86
CA ASN A 167 -3.10 -14.66 5.14
C ASN A 167 -3.35 -13.60 4.06
N LEU A 168 -3.18 -12.33 4.46
CA LEU A 168 -3.05 -11.24 3.50
C LEU A 168 -1.62 -11.18 3.01
N PHE A 169 -1.45 -11.02 1.70
CA PHE A 169 -0.13 -10.92 1.07
C PHE A 169 0.09 -9.54 0.44
N ILE A 170 1.34 -9.08 0.50
CA ILE A 170 1.85 -7.94 -0.25
C ILE A 170 3.01 -8.42 -1.12
N GLY A 171 2.98 -8.05 -2.40
CA GLY A 171 4.00 -8.37 -3.40
C GLY A 171 3.97 -9.79 -3.98
N ALA A 172 2.99 -10.60 -3.61
CA ALA A 172 2.71 -11.89 -4.24
C ALA A 172 1.25 -12.31 -3.98
N GLY A 173 0.75 -13.22 -4.82
CA GLY A 173 -0.45 -14.01 -4.54
C GLY A 173 -0.04 -15.37 -3.97
N HIS A 174 -1.00 -16.27 -3.80
CA HIS A 174 -0.72 -17.58 -3.23
C HIS A 174 -1.72 -18.67 -3.64
N ARG A 175 -1.27 -19.93 -3.67
CA ARG A 175 -2.14 -21.12 -3.78
C ARG A 175 -2.51 -21.65 -2.40
N THR A 176 -1.54 -21.59 -1.49
CA THR A 176 -1.63 -21.92 -0.06
C THR A 176 -0.81 -20.89 0.71
N ASP A 177 -0.96 -20.81 2.03
CA ASP A 177 -0.16 -19.90 2.86
C ASP A 177 1.36 -20.13 2.80
N THR A 178 1.83 -21.22 2.17
CA THR A 178 3.25 -21.58 2.02
C THR A 178 3.72 -21.61 0.56
N THR A 179 2.83 -21.38 -0.40
CA THR A 179 3.15 -21.46 -1.83
C THR A 179 2.68 -20.19 -2.52
N ILE A 180 3.61 -19.27 -2.75
CA ILE A 180 3.35 -18.02 -3.47
C ILE A 180 3.24 -18.22 -4.99
N LEU A 181 2.61 -17.26 -5.65
CA LEU A 181 2.57 -17.16 -7.11
C LEU A 181 2.49 -15.70 -7.53
N GLY A 182 2.90 -15.42 -8.78
CA GLY A 182 2.80 -14.08 -9.34
C GLY A 182 3.54 -13.03 -8.50
N ALA A 183 4.76 -13.32 -8.08
CA ALA A 183 5.59 -12.38 -7.34
C ALA A 183 5.80 -11.09 -8.15
N PHE A 184 5.54 -9.94 -7.52
CA PHE A 184 5.65 -8.62 -8.13
C PHE A 184 7.12 -8.21 -8.30
N THR A 185 7.41 -7.44 -9.34
CA THR A 185 8.73 -6.84 -9.57
C THR A 185 8.59 -5.31 -9.54
N GLY A 186 9.15 -4.69 -8.51
CA GLY A 186 8.93 -3.27 -8.26
C GLY A 186 9.02 -2.97 -6.77
N SER A 187 8.55 -1.81 -6.34
CA SER A 187 8.52 -1.48 -4.92
C SER A 187 7.11 -1.12 -4.45
N VAL A 188 6.78 -1.51 -3.21
CA VAL A 188 5.52 -1.14 -2.55
C VAL A 188 5.86 -0.26 -1.36
N LEU A 189 5.21 0.90 -1.29
CA LEU A 189 5.50 1.95 -0.31
C LEU A 189 4.45 1.98 0.80
N GLU A 190 3.21 1.68 0.45
CA GLU A 190 2.08 1.61 1.37
C GLU A 190 1.01 0.67 0.84
N VAL A 191 0.39 -0.08 1.76
CA VAL A 191 -0.90 -0.74 1.57
C VAL A 191 -1.73 -0.38 2.80
N ARG A 192 -2.94 0.11 2.58
CA ARG A 192 -3.88 0.48 3.63
C ARG A 192 -5.24 -0.13 3.32
N ASN A 193 -5.73 -0.90 4.27
CA ASN A 193 -7.03 -1.56 4.17
C ASN A 193 -7.98 -0.89 5.17
N HIS A 194 -9.18 -0.58 4.72
CA HIS A 194 -10.23 0.06 5.50
C HIS A 194 -11.46 -0.84 5.54
N SER A 195 -11.95 -1.15 6.72
CA SER A 195 -13.23 -1.85 6.95
C SER A 195 -14.45 -0.95 6.72
N GLN A 196 -14.34 0.01 5.80
CA GLN A 196 -15.38 0.94 5.40
C GLN A 196 -15.14 1.40 3.96
N ILE A 197 -16.20 1.92 3.33
CA ILE A 197 -16.13 2.59 2.04
C ILE A 197 -15.61 4.00 2.27
N LEU A 198 -14.48 4.34 1.67
CA LEU A 198 -13.98 5.71 1.64
C LEU A 198 -14.71 6.49 0.55
N SER A 199 -15.01 7.75 0.85
CA SER A 199 -15.53 8.70 -0.13
C SER A 199 -14.46 9.07 -1.18
N PRO A 200 -14.86 9.53 -2.37
CA PRO A 200 -13.92 10.05 -3.37
C PRO A 200 -13.02 11.17 -2.82
N SER A 201 -13.52 12.03 -1.93
CA SER A 201 -12.73 13.09 -1.30
C SER A 201 -11.67 12.54 -0.34
N GLU A 202 -11.99 11.51 0.45
CA GLU A 202 -10.98 10.85 1.31
C GLU A 202 -9.90 10.17 0.48
N ILE A 203 -10.26 9.52 -0.63
CA ILE A 203 -9.29 8.90 -1.55
C ILE A 203 -8.39 9.98 -2.17
N LYS A 204 -8.97 11.10 -2.59
CA LYS A 204 -8.19 12.23 -3.12
C LYS A 204 -7.23 12.81 -2.08
N GLN A 205 -7.65 12.92 -0.81
CA GLN A 205 -6.77 13.34 0.28
C GLN A 205 -5.63 12.35 0.54
N LEU A 206 -5.90 11.04 0.52
CA LEU A 206 -4.87 10.01 0.64
C LEU A 206 -3.85 10.08 -0.50
N TYR A 207 -4.30 10.39 -1.72
CA TYR A 207 -3.42 10.62 -2.86
C TYR A 207 -2.57 11.88 -2.70
N GLU A 208 -3.20 13.03 -2.43
CA GLU A 208 -2.52 14.33 -2.31
C GLU A 208 -1.52 14.37 -1.15
N GLY A 209 -1.82 13.67 -0.05
CA GLY A 209 -0.92 13.55 1.09
C GLY A 209 0.30 12.65 0.83
N GLY A 210 0.24 11.79 -0.20
CA GLY A 210 1.30 10.85 -0.55
C GLY A 210 1.41 9.64 0.39
N PRO A 211 2.40 8.74 0.13
CA PRO A 211 2.66 7.60 0.99
C PRO A 211 2.95 8.01 2.44
N GLY A 212 2.25 7.39 3.38
CA GLY A 212 2.34 7.60 4.82
C GLY A 212 1.47 8.73 5.38
N TYR A 213 0.66 9.38 4.55
CA TYR A 213 -0.24 10.45 5.00
C TYR A 213 -1.21 9.98 6.09
N GLY A 214 -1.36 10.77 7.15
CA GLY A 214 -2.21 10.43 8.31
C GLY A 214 -1.68 9.30 9.21
N LEU A 215 -0.53 8.69 8.90
CA LEU A 215 0.14 7.68 9.76
C LEU A 215 1.36 8.22 10.48
N ARG A 216 1.83 9.41 10.08
CA ARG A 216 2.86 10.13 10.83
C ARG A 216 2.19 10.69 12.06
N LEU A 217 2.71 10.37 13.25
CA LEU A 217 2.41 11.15 14.45
C LEU A 217 2.66 12.61 14.07
N GLU A 218 1.61 13.44 14.05
CA GLU A 218 1.82 14.87 14.05
C GLU A 218 2.78 15.12 15.22
N ARG A 219 3.99 15.62 14.94
CA ARG A 219 4.73 16.34 15.97
C ARG A 219 3.86 17.53 16.26
N LYS A 220 2.93 17.38 17.21
CA LYS A 220 2.32 18.50 17.90
C LYS A 220 3.52 19.22 18.49
N ARG A 221 4.03 20.23 17.77
CA ARG A 221 4.95 21.19 18.33
C ARG A 221 4.10 21.94 19.32
N THR A 222 3.96 21.39 20.51
CA THR A 222 3.52 22.13 21.67
C THR A 222 4.61 23.18 21.83
N ARG A 223 4.40 24.37 21.24
CA ARG A 223 5.07 25.55 21.74
C ARG A 223 4.57 25.64 23.16
N PHE A 224 5.38 25.20 24.11
CA PHE A 224 5.22 25.64 25.48
C PHE A 224 5.39 27.16 25.40
N GLN A 225 4.27 27.88 25.33
CA GLN A 225 4.27 29.24 25.83
C GLN A 225 4.48 29.09 27.33
N VAL A 226 5.74 29.12 27.75
CA VAL A 226 6.04 29.36 29.15
C VAL A 226 5.58 30.79 29.41
N GLN A 227 4.38 30.91 29.95
CA GLN A 227 3.88 32.16 30.49
C GLN A 227 4.80 32.50 31.66
N GLY A 228 5.78 33.38 31.44
CA GLY A 228 6.57 33.95 32.55
C GLY A 228 8.09 34.11 32.38
N PHE A 229 8.70 33.96 31.20
CA PHE A 229 10.11 34.38 31.05
C PHE A 229 10.22 35.71 30.29
N ASN A 230 10.29 36.80 31.06
CA ASN A 230 10.71 38.11 30.60
C ASN A 230 12.18 38.02 30.12
N PHE A 231 12.38 37.98 28.80
CA PHE A 231 13.68 38.36 28.24
C PHE A 231 13.82 39.88 28.37
N GLY A 232 14.40 40.31 29.49
CA GLY A 232 14.95 41.65 29.63
C GLY A 232 15.90 41.90 28.46
N ARG A 233 15.58 42.92 27.66
CA ARG A 233 16.35 43.35 26.50
C ARG A 233 17.76 43.78 26.94
N TYR A 234 18.73 42.88 26.86
CA TYR A 234 20.13 43.31 26.80
C TYR A 234 20.41 43.82 25.39
N ARG A 235 20.47 45.15 25.27
CA ARG A 235 20.96 45.86 24.08
C ARG A 235 22.37 45.37 23.76
N ARG A 236 22.55 44.68 22.63
CA ARG A 236 23.88 44.59 22.01
C ARG A 236 24.17 45.96 21.38
N GLN A 237 25.05 46.72 22.01
CA GLN A 237 25.71 47.84 21.35
C GLN A 237 26.53 47.28 20.18
N GLN A 238 26.31 47.81 18.98
CA GLN A 238 27.27 47.70 17.89
C GLN A 238 28.50 48.53 18.29
N LEU A 239 29.68 47.92 18.32
CA LEU A 239 30.92 48.67 18.16
C LEU A 239 31.69 48.10 16.98
N ILE A 240 31.86 48.97 16.00
CA ILE A 240 32.68 48.84 14.80
C ILE A 240 34.15 48.76 15.26
N GLY A 241 34.94 47.90 14.63
CA GLY A 241 36.35 47.71 15.00
C GLY A 241 37.25 48.87 14.59
N THR A 242 38.47 48.88 15.13
CA THR A 242 39.75 49.28 14.52
C THR A 242 40.87 49.20 15.57
N GLY A 243 42.09 48.83 15.17
CA GLY A 243 43.33 49.30 15.82
C GLY A 243 44.26 48.27 16.47
N VAL A 244 45.21 47.77 15.68
CA VAL A 244 46.69 47.65 15.90
C VAL A 244 47.18 48.41 17.17
N TYR A 245 48.04 47.88 18.06
CA TYR A 245 49.34 47.20 17.96
C TYR A 245 49.50 46.10 19.01
#